data_AF-A0AAX3PLZ7-F1
#
_entry.id   AF-A0AAX3PLZ7-F1
#
_cell.length_a   1.000
_cell.length_b   1.000
_cell.length_c   1.000
_cell.angle_alpha   90.00
_cell.angle_beta   90.00
_cell.angle_gamma   90.00
#
_symmetry.space_group_name_H-M   'P 1'
#
loop_
_entity.id
_entity.type
_entity.pdbx_description
1 polymer ?
#
loop_
_entity_poly.entity_id
_entity_poly.type
_entity_poly.pdbx_seq_one_letter_code
_entity_poly.pdbx_strand_id
1 'polypeptide(L)'
;MKSKIGLSFCIVYLLLTAFCLYIALDPMTDNKGNFVFLQLPIGFQVSAFNAIGLGPLFDRLSWTQAYSFVVPVTLLFLYGIGWLLSSSIHSIKTRNGPLQ
;
A
#
# COMPACT_ATOMS: atom_id res chain seq x y z
N MET A 1 -16.74 -11.41 7.70
CA MET A 1 -15.57 -12.31 7.88
C MET A 1 -14.31 -11.47 7.73
N LYS A 2 -13.36 -11.50 8.67
CA LYS A 2 -12.08 -10.79 8.53
C LYS A 2 -11.23 -11.53 7.48
N SER A 3 -10.76 -10.86 6.43
CA SER A 3 -9.89 -11.50 5.44
C SER A 3 -8.46 -11.59 5.99
N LYS A 4 -8.01 -12.79 6.33
CA LYS A 4 -6.61 -13.04 6.77
C LYS A 4 -5.61 -12.68 5.66
N ILE A 5 -5.98 -12.94 4.39
CA ILE A 5 -5.16 -12.62 3.22
C ILE A 5 -5.04 -11.10 3.05
N GLY A 6 -6.15 -10.38 3.15
CA GLY A 6 -6.15 -8.91 3.08
C GLY A 6 -5.34 -8.27 4.20
N LEU A 7 -5.47 -8.79 5.42
CA LEU A 7 -4.66 -8.33 6.55
C LEU A 7 -3.16 -8.58 6.32
N SER A 8 -2.79 -9.73 5.76
CA SER A 8 -1.39 -10.06 5.43
C SER A 8 -0.78 -9.05 4.45
N PHE A 9 -1.50 -8.69 3.38
CA PHE A 9 -1.04 -7.67 2.42
C PHE A 9 -0.84 -6.31 3.08
N CYS A 10 -1.76 -5.89 3.95
CA CYS A 10 -1.62 -4.66 4.72
C CYS A 10 -0.38 -4.66 5.62
N ILE A 11 -0.13 -5.77 6.34
CA ILE A 11 1.02 -5.89 7.23
C ILE A 11 2.33 -5.81 6.45
N VAL A 12 2.45 -6.55 5.35
CA VAL A 12 3.67 -6.53 4.50
C VAL A 12 3.92 -5.13 3.96
N TYR A 13 2.88 -4.45 3.47
CA TYR A 13 3.00 -3.08 2.99
C TYR A 13 3.47 -2.11 4.09
N LEU A 14 2.91 -2.21 5.30
CA LEU A 14 3.31 -1.37 6.44
C LEU A 14 4.75 -1.64 6.88
N LEU A 15 5.18 -2.89 6.92
CA LEU A 15 6.55 -3.25 7.28
C LEU A 15 7.55 -2.71 6.25
N LEU A 16 7.27 -2.85 4.96
CA LEU A 16 8.13 -2.32 3.91
C LEU A 16 8.17 -0.78 3.96
N THR A 17 7.02 -0.14 4.18
CA THR A 17 6.94 1.31 4.34
C THR A 17 7.74 1.80 5.54
N ALA A 18 7.62 1.13 6.69
CA ALA A 18 8.37 1.46 7.89
C ALA A 18 9.88 1.27 7.70
N PHE A 19 10.29 0.21 7.00
CA PHE A 19 11.70 -0.02 6.66
C PHE A 19 12.26 1.10 5.77
N CYS A 20 11.53 1.52 4.73
CA CYS A 20 11.93 2.65 3.90
C CYS A 20 12.01 3.96 4.68
N LEU A 21 11.03 4.23 5.55
CA LEU A 21 11.04 5.42 6.40
C LEU A 21 12.21 5.40 7.40
N TYR A 22 12.54 4.24 7.96
CA TYR A 22 13.68 4.09 8.86
C TYR A 22 14.99 4.51 8.17
N ILE A 23 15.23 4.04 6.94
CA ILE A 23 16.44 4.41 6.18
C ILE A 23 16.42 5.88 5.78
N ALA A 24 15.25 6.39 5.35
CA ALA A 24 15.12 7.78 4.92
C ALA A 24 15.31 8.82 6.04
N LEU A 25 15.12 8.40 7.30
CA LEU A 25 15.32 9.24 8.48
C LEU A 25 16.72 9.06 9.09
N ASP A 26 17.55 8.16 8.53
CA ASP A 26 18.92 7.95 9.01
C ASP A 26 19.79 9.16 8.64
N PRO A 27 20.37 9.86 9.64
CA PRO A 27 21.22 11.04 9.40
C PRO A 27 22.53 10.70 8.67
N MET A 28 22.92 9.43 8.56
CA MET A 28 24.10 8.96 7.82
C MET A 28 23.81 8.76 6.33
N THR A 29 22.53 8.71 5.92
CA THR A 29 22.13 8.56 4.52
C THR A 29 22.21 9.91 3.81
N ASP A 30 22.74 9.92 2.59
CA ASP A 30 22.84 11.12 1.78
C ASP A 30 21.45 11.68 1.40
N ASN A 31 21.38 12.98 1.14
CA ASN A 31 20.11 13.66 0.83
C ASN A 31 19.35 13.04 -0.36
N LYS A 32 20.07 12.45 -1.33
CA LYS A 32 19.46 11.80 -2.49
C LYS A 32 18.92 10.41 -2.11
N GLY A 33 19.68 9.63 -1.33
CA GLY A 33 19.21 8.39 -0.73
C GLY A 33 17.91 8.58 0.05
N ASN A 34 17.86 9.58 0.91
CA ASN A 34 16.67 9.90 1.71
C ASN A 34 15.44 10.16 0.85
N PHE A 35 15.58 10.94 -0.22
CA PHE A 35 14.50 11.20 -1.15
C PHE A 35 14.00 9.95 -1.87
N VAL A 36 14.91 9.08 -2.31
CA VAL A 36 14.54 7.81 -2.97
C VAL A 36 13.77 6.90 -2.02
N PHE A 37 14.24 6.75 -0.77
CA PHE A 37 13.55 5.90 0.21
C PHE A 37 12.20 6.48 0.66
N LEU A 38 12.01 7.79 0.66
CA LEU A 38 10.69 8.42 0.85
C LEU A 38 9.74 8.14 -0.33
N GLN A 39 10.27 8.06 -1.55
CA GLN A 39 9.44 7.78 -2.71
C GLN A 39 9.06 6.30 -2.84
N LEU A 40 9.96 5.35 -2.54
CA LEU A 40 9.72 3.92 -2.82
C LEU A 40 8.35 3.38 -2.33
N PRO A 41 7.85 3.71 -1.12
CA PRO A 41 6.59 3.14 -0.62
C PRO A 41 5.32 3.72 -1.27
N ILE A 42 5.39 4.96 -1.77
CA ILE A 42 4.21 5.72 -2.20
C ILE A 42 4.33 6.29 -3.62
N GLY A 43 5.49 6.22 -4.26
CA GLY A 43 5.80 6.92 -5.51
C GLY A 43 4.97 6.41 -6.68
N PHE A 44 4.68 5.11 -6.71
CA PHE A 44 3.77 4.53 -7.70
C PHE A 44 2.34 5.05 -7.52
N GLN A 45 1.86 5.10 -6.27
CA GLN A 45 0.53 5.57 -5.93
C GLN A 45 0.38 7.07 -6.22
N VAL A 46 1.40 7.87 -5.87
CA VAL A 46 1.45 9.31 -6.21
C VAL A 46 1.46 9.51 -7.73
N SER A 47 2.19 8.67 -8.48
CA SER A 47 2.16 8.72 -9.95
C SER A 47 0.79 8.36 -10.52
N ALA A 48 0.09 7.39 -9.92
CA ALA A 48 -1.29 7.07 -10.29
C ALA A 48 -2.25 8.23 -9.99
N PHE A 49 -2.10 8.90 -8.84
CA PHE A 49 -2.84 10.12 -8.52
C PHE A 49 -2.54 11.26 -9.50
N ASN A 50 -1.27 11.40 -9.91
CA ASN A 50 -0.88 12.36 -10.94
C ASN A 50 -1.57 12.07 -12.28
N ALA A 51 -1.64 10.80 -12.68
CA ALA A 51 -2.30 10.39 -13.92
C ALA A 51 -3.80 10.72 -13.97
N ILE A 52 -4.47 10.79 -12.82
CA ILE A 52 -5.88 11.20 -12.71
C ILE A 52 -6.08 12.70 -12.43
N GLY A 53 -5.01 13.50 -12.55
CA GLY A 53 -5.06 14.96 -12.41
C GLY A 53 -4.93 15.49 -10.98
N LEU A 54 -4.63 14.62 -10.00
CA LEU A 54 -4.41 15.03 -8.61
C LEU A 54 -2.93 15.36 -8.29
N GLY A 55 -2.05 15.38 -9.29
CA GLY A 55 -0.62 15.73 -9.12
C GLY A 55 -0.36 17.05 -8.36
N PRO A 56 -1.02 18.17 -8.74
CA PRO A 56 -0.81 19.46 -8.07
C PRO A 56 -1.18 19.48 -6.59
N LEU A 57 -2.00 18.52 -6.13
CA LEU A 57 -2.28 18.34 -4.72
C LEU A 57 -1.02 17.84 -4.00
N PHE A 58 -0.39 16.78 -4.52
CA PHE A 58 0.77 16.13 -3.90
C PHE A 58 2.04 16.99 -3.96
N ASP A 59 2.18 17.86 -4.96
CA ASP A 59 3.31 18.80 -5.06
C ASP A 59 3.32 19.85 -3.92
N ARG A 60 2.17 20.08 -3.27
CA ARG A 60 2.02 21.04 -2.17
C ARG A 60 2.07 20.39 -0.79
N LEU A 61 2.08 19.05 -0.73
CA LEU A 61 2.06 18.31 0.53
C LEU A 61 3.48 18.06 1.03
N SER A 62 3.66 18.14 2.35
CA SER A 62 4.84 17.54 2.98
C SER A 62 4.79 16.01 2.84
N TRP A 63 5.94 15.35 2.95
CA TRP A 63 6.01 13.89 2.96
C TRP A 63 5.04 13.27 3.97
N THR A 64 5.01 13.77 5.21
CA THR A 64 4.10 13.29 6.26
C THR A 64 2.63 13.38 5.85
N GLN A 65 2.23 14.47 5.19
CA GLN A 65 0.87 14.63 4.69
C GLN A 65 0.59 13.65 3.54
N ALA A 66 1.51 13.51 2.59
CA ALA A 66 1.38 12.55 1.49
C ALA A 66 1.20 11.12 2.01
N TYR A 67 2.01 10.68 2.98
CA TYR A 67 1.86 9.38 3.64
C TYR A 67 0.50 9.22 4.33
N SER A 68 0.05 10.27 5.02
CA SER A 68 -1.24 10.26 5.75
C SER A 68 -2.45 10.09 4.82
N PHE A 69 -2.36 10.50 3.55
CA PHE A 69 -3.38 10.26 2.54
C PHE A 69 -3.20 8.93 1.81
N VAL A 70 -1.98 8.64 1.33
CA VAL A 70 -1.71 7.48 0.47
C VAL A 70 -1.81 6.16 1.24
N VAL A 71 -1.29 6.09 2.47
CA VAL A 71 -1.23 4.84 3.24
C VAL A 71 -2.64 4.31 3.55
N PRO A 72 -3.59 5.09 4.10
CA PRO A 72 -4.94 4.59 4.36
C PRO A 72 -5.67 4.13 3.09
N VAL A 73 -5.56 4.89 1.99
CA VAL A 73 -6.17 4.51 0.71
C VAL A 73 -5.58 3.21 0.19
N THR A 74 -4.26 3.04 0.28
CA THR A 74 -3.57 1.80 -0.12
C THR A 74 -3.98 0.62 0.75
N LEU A 75 -4.09 0.80 2.07
CA LEU A 75 -4.53 -0.24 3.00
C LEU A 75 -5.96 -0.71 2.71
N LEU A 76 -6.89 0.22 2.45
CA LEU A 76 -8.26 -0.11 2.07
C LEU A 76 -8.29 -0.91 0.76
N PHE A 77 -7.49 -0.49 -0.22
CA PHE A 77 -7.37 -1.17 -1.50
C PHE A 77 -6.80 -2.60 -1.36
N LEU A 78 -5.69 -2.77 -0.64
CA LEU A 78 -5.06 -4.08 -0.40
C LEU A 78 -5.97 -5.02 0.39
N TYR A 79 -6.63 -4.51 1.43
CA TYR A 79 -7.59 -5.29 2.19
C TYR A 79 -8.77 -5.74 1.31
N GLY A 80 -9.27 -4.83 0.47
CA GLY A 80 -10.32 -5.13 -0.52
C GLY A 80 -9.92 -6.24 -1.49
N ILE A 81 -8.71 -6.17 -2.07
CA ILE A 81 -8.17 -7.22 -2.95
C ILE A 81 -8.10 -8.56 -2.20
N GLY A 82 -7.52 -8.57 -0.99
CA GLY A 82 -7.40 -9.81 -0.22
C GLY A 82 -8.75 -10.35 0.24
N TRP A 83 -9.76 -9.50 0.44
CA TRP A 83 -11.13 -9.93 0.71
C TRP A 83 -11.77 -10.56 -0.54
N LEU A 84 -11.65 -9.93 -1.70
CA LEU A 84 -12.13 -10.48 -2.98
C LEU A 84 -11.47 -11.83 -3.28
N LEU A 85 -10.15 -11.93 -3.13
CA LEU A 85 -9.41 -13.18 -3.35
C LEU A 85 -9.87 -14.28 -2.38
N SER A 86 -10.04 -13.95 -1.09
CA SER A 86 -10.57 -14.89 -0.10
C SER A 86 -11.99 -15.34 -0.43
N SER A 87 -12.82 -14.46 -0.98
CA SER A 87 -14.18 -14.79 -1.42
C SER A 87 -14.16 -15.71 -2.64
N SER A 88 -13.34 -15.42 -3.66
CA SER A 88 -13.21 -16.24 -4.86
C SER A 88 -12.72 -17.65 -4.54
N ILE A 89 -11.74 -17.79 -3.64
CA ILE A 89 -11.24 -19.10 -3.18
C ILE A 89 -12.37 -19.88 -2.49
N HIS A 90 -13.19 -19.22 -1.66
CA HIS A 90 -14.32 -19.86 -1.01
C HIS A 90 -15.40 -20.30 -2.01
N SER A 91 -15.72 -19.45 -3.00
CA SER A 91 -16.67 -19.77 -4.08
C SER A 91 -16.18 -20.94 -4.95
N ILE A 92 -14.88 -21.05 -5.22
CA ILE A 92 -14.32 -22.19 -5.98
C ILE A 92 -14.37 -23.47 -5.16
N LYS A 93 -14.03 -23.40 -3.86
CA LYS A 93 -14.03 -24.58 -2.97
C LYS A 93 -15.45 -25.12 -2.75
N THR A 94 -16.46 -24.26 -2.67
CA THR A 94 -17.87 -24.66 -2.56
C THR A 94 -18.40 -25.26 -3.87
N ARG A 95 -17.92 -24.80 -5.02
CA ARG A 95 -18.28 -25.34 -6.35
C ARG A 95 -17.61 -26.68 -6.67
N ASN A 96 -16.44 -26.97 -6.08
CA ASN A 96 -15.69 -28.23 -6.25
C ASN A 96 -15.81 -29.18 -5.04
N GLY A 97 -16.65 -28.87 -4.04
CA GLY A 97 -17.01 -29.80 -2.97
C GLY A 97 -17.82 -30.98 -3.54
N PRO A 98 -17.79 -32.17 -2.90
CA PRO A 98 -18.25 -33.41 -3.53
C PRO A 98 -19.69 -33.23 -3.99
N LEU A 99 -19.94 -33.62 -5.25
CA LEU A 99 -21.28 -33.89 -5.76
C LEU A 99 -21.98 -34.75 -4.69
N GLN A 100 -22.90 -34.14 -3.94
CA GLN A 100 -23.93 -34.91 -3.24
C GLN A 100 -24.92 -35.41 -4.27
#